data_AF-A0A7C3KRY7-F1
#
_entry.id   AF-A0A7C3KRY7-F1
#
_cell.length_a   1.000
_cell.length_b   1.000
_cell.length_c   1.000
_cell.angle_alpha   90.00
_cell.angle_beta   90.00
_cell.angle_gamma   90.00
#
_symmetry.space_group_name_H-M   'P 1'
#
loop_
_entity.id
_entity.type
_entity.pdbx_description
1 polymer ?
#
loop_
_entity_poly.entity_id
_entity_poly.type
_entity_poly.pdbx_seq_one_letter_code
_entity_poly.pdbx_strand_id
1 'polypeptide(L)'
;MKAIHRYVISSFIGPFIITFFISMFVLMMQFLWKWIDELIGKGLELSVIGELFFYVALTLVPLALPLTILLSSLMTFGSLGEHYELAALKSSGLSLYGIMRPLIFFVIAVSIGAFFFSNHVLPYANLKWRSLIFDVQHKKPAIAIKEGAFYNGINRYVIRVEKKDPDGKTLYGIMIYDHTQGFGNTRVVIAESGKMEMSEDGKYFLISLNQGFSYDEVIDQKSPNFPLIRTVFSHKTLRLNLTGFDLNRTDEDLFKSNYEMLNLKQIESELDTL
;
A
#
# COMPACT_ATOMS: atom_id res chain seq x y z
N MET A 1 -13.99 -47.91 0.86
CA MET A 1 -13.70 -46.71 1.67
C MET A 1 -12.40 -46.01 1.24
N LYS A 2 -11.21 -46.59 1.45
CA LYS A 2 -9.91 -45.91 1.14
C LYS A 2 -9.75 -45.49 -0.33
N ALA A 3 -10.19 -46.32 -1.29
CA ALA A 3 -10.13 -46.00 -2.72
C ALA A 3 -11.02 -44.81 -3.10
N ILE A 4 -12.26 -44.77 -2.57
CA ILE A 4 -13.22 -43.68 -2.82
C ILE A 4 -12.72 -42.37 -2.19
N HIS A 5 -12.18 -42.44 -0.97
CA HIS A 5 -11.61 -41.25 -0.32
C HIS A 5 -10.43 -40.68 -1.10
N ARG A 6 -9.53 -41.54 -1.59
CA ARG A 6 -8.40 -41.14 -2.43
C ARG A 6 -8.89 -40.56 -3.76
N TYR A 7 -9.92 -41.13 -4.35
CA TYR A 7 -10.52 -40.64 -5.58
C TYR A 7 -11.09 -39.23 -5.40
N VAL A 8 -11.95 -39.01 -4.39
CA VAL A 8 -12.54 -37.70 -4.12
C VAL A 8 -11.47 -36.63 -3.85
N ILE A 9 -10.41 -36.96 -3.10
CA ILE A 9 -9.30 -36.02 -2.85
C ILE A 9 -8.51 -35.73 -4.13
N SER A 10 -8.24 -36.75 -4.95
CA SER A 10 -7.53 -36.58 -6.22
C SER A 10 -8.34 -35.75 -7.22
N SER A 11 -9.66 -35.92 -7.25
CA SER A 11 -10.56 -35.12 -8.09
C SER A 11 -10.71 -33.69 -7.58
N PHE A 12 -10.48 -33.44 -6.27
CA PHE A 12 -10.50 -32.11 -5.69
C PHE A 12 -9.19 -31.32 -5.86
N ILE A 13 -8.03 -31.98 -5.73
CA ILE A 13 -6.73 -31.29 -5.70
C ILE A 13 -6.43 -30.54 -7.02
N GLY A 14 -6.84 -31.09 -8.16
CA GLY A 14 -6.64 -30.49 -9.47
C GLY A 14 -7.39 -29.16 -9.62
N PRO A 15 -8.73 -29.17 -9.50
CA PRO A 15 -9.54 -27.95 -9.44
C PRO A 15 -9.07 -26.98 -8.35
N PHE A 16 -8.70 -27.47 -7.16
CA PHE A 16 -8.20 -26.64 -6.07
C PHE A 16 -6.99 -25.80 -6.46
N ILE A 17 -5.95 -26.43 -7.03
CA ILE A 17 -4.73 -25.72 -7.42
C ILE A 17 -5.02 -24.71 -8.54
N ILE A 18 -5.77 -25.12 -9.57
CA ILE A 18 -6.08 -24.25 -10.71
C ILE A 18 -6.90 -23.05 -10.25
N THR A 19 -7.99 -23.28 -9.51
CA THR A 19 -8.84 -22.21 -9.01
C THR A 19 -8.08 -21.30 -8.05
N PHE A 20 -7.18 -21.85 -7.21
CA PHE A 20 -6.35 -21.04 -6.32
C PHE A 20 -5.52 -20.02 -7.09
N PHE A 21 -4.77 -20.46 -8.10
CA PHE A 21 -3.95 -19.56 -8.91
C PHE A 21 -4.78 -18.57 -9.72
N ILE A 22 -5.94 -18.98 -10.24
CA ILE A 22 -6.85 -18.07 -10.95
C ILE A 22 -7.40 -17.01 -10.00
N SER A 23 -7.92 -17.40 -8.84
CA SER A 23 -8.42 -16.46 -7.83
C SER A 23 -7.32 -15.53 -7.34
N MET A 24 -6.13 -16.07 -7.07
CA MET A 24 -4.95 -15.30 -6.68
C MET A 24 -4.56 -14.27 -7.75
N PHE A 25 -4.56 -14.66 -9.02
CA PHE A 25 -4.29 -13.77 -10.14
C PHE A 25 -5.34 -12.66 -10.25
N VAL A 26 -6.63 -12.99 -10.18
CA VAL A 26 -7.72 -12.01 -10.24
C VAL A 26 -7.61 -10.99 -9.11
N LEU A 27 -7.38 -11.44 -7.88
CA LEU A 27 -7.21 -10.55 -6.73
C LEU A 27 -5.96 -9.68 -6.85
N MET A 28 -4.85 -10.24 -7.35
CA MET A 28 -3.63 -9.47 -7.59
C MET A 28 -3.80 -8.44 -8.71
N MET A 29 -4.61 -8.74 -9.73
CA MET A 29 -4.96 -7.80 -10.79
C MET A 29 -5.86 -6.68 -10.28
N GLN A 30 -6.86 -7.01 -9.45
CA GLN A 30 -7.69 -6.02 -8.76
C GLN A 30 -6.83 -5.09 -7.90
N PHE A 31 -5.86 -5.67 -7.19
CA PHE A 31 -4.89 -4.91 -6.41
C PHE A 31 -4.07 -3.98 -7.30
N LEU A 32 -3.50 -4.48 -8.40
CA LEU A 32 -2.73 -3.68 -9.34
C LEU A 32 -3.54 -2.50 -9.86
N TRP A 33 -4.79 -2.72 -10.25
CA TRP A 33 -5.67 -1.65 -10.74
C TRP A 33 -5.91 -0.54 -9.71
N LYS A 34 -6.04 -0.91 -8.43
CA LYS A 34 -6.23 0.05 -7.33
C LYS A 34 -4.99 0.91 -7.09
N TRP A 35 -3.79 0.36 -7.27
CA TRP A 35 -2.53 1.03 -6.91
C TRP A 35 -1.67 1.44 -8.12
N ILE A 36 -2.17 1.26 -9.34
CA ILE A 36 -1.43 1.54 -10.58
C ILE A 36 -0.93 2.98 -10.64
N ASP A 37 -1.77 3.95 -10.26
CA ASP A 37 -1.44 5.37 -10.25
C ASP A 37 -0.32 5.70 -9.26
N GLU A 38 -0.19 4.91 -8.20
CA GLU A 38 0.87 5.08 -7.21
C GLU A 38 2.18 4.39 -7.60
N LEU A 39 2.14 3.42 -8.52
CA LEU A 39 3.33 2.68 -8.94
C LEU A 39 3.95 3.25 -10.22
N ILE A 40 3.12 3.78 -11.14
CA ILE A 40 3.56 4.31 -12.43
C ILE A 40 4.28 5.66 -12.27
N GLY A 41 5.29 5.90 -13.10
CA GLY A 41 5.99 7.19 -13.20
C GLY A 41 7.02 7.45 -12.10
N LYS A 42 7.12 6.59 -11.08
CA LYS A 42 8.03 6.80 -9.95
C LYS A 42 9.46 6.30 -10.16
N GLY A 43 9.73 5.56 -11.24
CA GLY A 43 11.07 5.03 -11.54
C GLY A 43 11.54 4.03 -10.49
N LEU A 44 10.64 3.14 -10.08
CA LEU A 44 10.94 2.06 -9.14
C LEU A 44 11.80 1.00 -9.84
N GLU A 45 12.77 0.46 -9.11
CA GLU A 45 13.50 -0.72 -9.58
C GLU A 45 12.54 -1.91 -9.67
N LEU A 46 12.72 -2.75 -10.69
CA LEU A 46 11.96 -3.99 -10.88
C LEU A 46 12.06 -4.94 -9.67
N SER A 47 13.17 -4.88 -8.93
CA SER A 47 13.40 -5.61 -7.68
C SER A 47 12.36 -5.23 -6.61
N VAL A 48 12.18 -3.93 -6.37
CA VAL A 48 11.23 -3.39 -5.38
C VAL A 48 9.80 -3.72 -5.77
N ILE A 49 9.47 -3.63 -7.07
CA ILE A 49 8.15 -4.02 -7.58
C ILE A 49 7.89 -5.51 -7.33
N GLY A 50 8.85 -6.38 -7.63
CA GLY A 50 8.72 -7.82 -7.39
C GLY A 50 8.53 -8.16 -5.90
N GLU A 51 9.31 -7.54 -5.02
CA GLU A 51 9.18 -7.69 -3.56
C GLU A 51 7.81 -7.22 -3.06
N LEU A 52 7.34 -6.09 -3.58
CA LEU A 52 6.02 -5.54 -3.27
C LEU A 52 4.90 -6.52 -3.66
N PHE A 53 4.90 -7.02 -4.89
CA PHE A 53 3.91 -8.00 -5.37
C PHE A 53 3.96 -9.30 -4.56
N PHE A 54 5.13 -9.73 -4.13
CA PHE A 54 5.28 -10.92 -3.30
C PHE A 54 4.60 -10.76 -1.93
N TYR A 55 4.81 -9.63 -1.25
CA TYR A 55 4.13 -9.36 0.02
C TYR A 55 2.61 -9.17 -0.15
N VAL A 56 2.16 -8.49 -1.21
CA VAL A 56 0.73 -8.42 -1.54
C VAL A 56 0.15 -9.81 -1.78
N ALA A 57 0.89 -10.66 -2.49
CA ALA A 57 0.40 -12.00 -2.76
C ALA A 57 0.15 -12.77 -1.45
N LEU A 58 1.07 -12.66 -0.48
CA LEU A 58 0.90 -13.26 0.84
C LEU A 58 -0.32 -12.70 1.60
N THR A 59 -0.63 -11.41 1.49
CA THR A 59 -1.77 -10.81 2.19
C THR A 59 -3.12 -11.20 1.61
N LEU A 60 -3.17 -11.58 0.33
CA LEU A 60 -4.40 -11.99 -0.36
C LEU A 60 -4.71 -13.50 -0.20
N VAL A 61 -3.76 -14.34 0.23
CA VAL A 61 -3.98 -15.79 0.41
C VAL A 61 -5.18 -16.11 1.30
N PRO A 62 -5.38 -15.48 2.49
CA PRO A 62 -6.54 -15.75 3.34
C PRO A 62 -7.88 -15.41 2.69
N LEU A 63 -7.90 -14.44 1.76
CA LEU A 63 -9.09 -14.08 0.99
C LEU A 63 -9.33 -15.06 -0.18
N ALA A 64 -8.26 -15.55 -0.81
CA ALA A 64 -8.32 -16.47 -1.94
C ALA A 64 -8.76 -17.89 -1.53
N LEU A 65 -8.35 -18.36 -0.34
CA LEU A 65 -8.60 -19.72 0.11
C LEU A 65 -10.09 -20.10 0.21
N PRO A 66 -10.98 -19.32 0.86
CA PRO A 66 -12.41 -19.65 0.93
C PRO A 66 -13.08 -19.71 -0.45
N LEU A 67 -12.74 -18.75 -1.32
CA LEU A 67 -13.25 -18.70 -2.69
C LEU A 67 -12.83 -19.92 -3.49
N THR A 68 -11.56 -20.29 -3.37
CA THR A 68 -10.99 -21.49 -3.99
C THR A 68 -11.70 -22.74 -3.51
N ILE A 69 -11.81 -22.93 -2.18
CA ILE A 69 -12.43 -24.12 -1.60
C ILE A 69 -13.87 -24.28 -2.10
N LEU A 70 -14.63 -23.18 -2.16
CA LEU A 70 -16.01 -23.18 -2.65
C LEU A 70 -16.10 -23.64 -4.11
N LEU A 71 -15.37 -22.95 -4.99
CA LEU A 71 -15.40 -23.20 -6.43
C LEU A 71 -14.87 -24.59 -6.78
N SER A 72 -13.77 -25.02 -6.17
CA SER A 72 -13.20 -26.34 -6.42
C SER A 72 -14.08 -27.45 -5.88
N SER A 73 -14.78 -27.23 -4.76
CA SER A 73 -15.80 -28.18 -4.26
C SER A 73 -16.96 -28.30 -5.25
N LEU A 74 -17.44 -27.17 -5.77
CA LEU A 74 -18.51 -27.14 -6.77
C LEU A 74 -18.11 -27.86 -8.05
N MET A 75 -16.90 -27.61 -8.57
CA MET A 75 -16.38 -28.29 -9.76
C MET A 75 -16.23 -29.80 -9.54
N THR A 76 -15.72 -30.20 -8.37
CA THR A 76 -15.51 -31.62 -8.05
C THR A 76 -16.85 -32.36 -7.99
N PHE A 77 -17.79 -31.89 -7.17
CA PHE A 77 -19.09 -32.55 -7.04
C PHE A 77 -19.98 -32.37 -8.28
N GLY A 78 -19.81 -31.26 -9.00
CA GLY A 78 -20.45 -31.02 -10.29
C GLY A 78 -20.02 -32.05 -11.33
N SER A 79 -18.71 -32.24 -11.50
CA SER A 79 -18.15 -33.25 -12.42
C SER A 79 -18.54 -34.67 -12.04
N LEU A 80 -18.49 -35.03 -10.75
CA LEU A 80 -18.99 -36.33 -10.27
C LEU A 80 -20.49 -36.52 -10.55
N GLY A 81 -21.26 -35.43 -10.56
CA GLY A 81 -22.68 -35.43 -10.92
C GLY A 81 -22.91 -35.61 -12.42
N GLU A 82 -22.17 -34.88 -13.26
CA GLU A 82 -22.25 -34.95 -14.73
C GLU A 82 -21.89 -36.33 -15.27
N HIS A 83 -20.88 -36.98 -14.69
CA HIS A 83 -20.48 -38.33 -15.07
C HIS A 83 -21.33 -39.44 -14.43
N TYR A 84 -22.43 -39.10 -13.75
CA TYR A 84 -23.28 -40.03 -12.99
C TYR A 84 -22.55 -40.86 -11.92
N GLU A 85 -21.30 -40.52 -11.58
CA GLU A 85 -20.50 -41.22 -10.57
C GLU A 85 -21.10 -41.04 -9.18
N LEU A 86 -21.59 -39.83 -8.88
CA LEU A 86 -22.27 -39.53 -7.62
C LEU A 86 -23.55 -40.36 -7.45
N ALA A 87 -24.30 -40.55 -8.54
CA ALA A 87 -25.52 -41.36 -8.55
C ALA A 87 -25.19 -42.85 -8.37
N ALA A 88 -24.17 -43.37 -9.06
CA ALA A 88 -23.70 -44.74 -8.91
C ALA A 88 -23.22 -45.03 -7.48
N LEU A 89 -22.44 -44.13 -6.88
CA LEU A 89 -21.97 -44.25 -5.50
C LEU A 89 -23.15 -44.25 -4.52
N LYS A 90 -24.13 -43.38 -4.70
CA LYS A 90 -25.32 -43.33 -3.83
C LYS A 90 -26.18 -44.60 -3.95
N SER A 91 -26.36 -45.12 -5.17
CA SER A 91 -27.08 -46.37 -5.43
C SER A 91 -26.36 -47.61 -4.87
N SER A 92 -25.03 -47.55 -4.68
CA SER A 92 -24.26 -48.61 -4.03
C SER A 92 -24.40 -48.65 -2.49
N GLY A 93 -25.25 -47.79 -1.92
CA GLY A 93 -25.53 -47.73 -0.48
C GLY A 93 -24.64 -46.76 0.30
N LEU A 94 -23.80 -45.96 -0.36
CA LEU A 94 -23.01 -44.92 0.29
C LEU A 94 -23.86 -43.67 0.53
N SER A 95 -23.87 -43.20 1.78
CA SER A 95 -24.47 -41.91 2.09
C SER A 95 -23.64 -40.76 1.48
N LEU A 96 -24.31 -39.69 1.08
CA LEU A 96 -23.64 -38.47 0.56
C LEU A 96 -22.61 -37.94 1.57
N TYR A 97 -22.95 -38.00 2.86
CA TYR A 97 -22.05 -37.60 3.94
C TYR A 97 -20.77 -38.44 3.98
N GLY A 98 -20.86 -39.74 3.69
CA GLY A 98 -19.70 -40.63 3.58
C GLY A 98 -18.76 -40.25 2.43
N ILE A 99 -19.32 -39.76 1.32
CA ILE A 99 -18.57 -39.31 0.14
C ILE A 99 -17.88 -37.96 0.42
N MET A 100 -18.53 -37.06 1.17
CA MET A 100 -18.01 -35.73 1.50
C MET A 100 -16.99 -35.72 2.65
N ARG A 101 -17.02 -36.72 3.54
CA ARG A 101 -16.14 -36.84 4.70
C ARG A 101 -14.64 -36.61 4.43
N PRO A 102 -14.00 -37.19 3.38
CA PRO A 102 -12.60 -36.92 3.07
C PRO A 102 -12.31 -35.45 2.75
N LEU A 103 -13.24 -34.78 2.06
CA LEU A 103 -13.11 -33.37 1.69
C LEU A 103 -13.29 -32.46 2.92
N ILE A 104 -14.21 -32.80 3.84
CA ILE A 104 -14.34 -32.09 5.12
C ILE A 104 -13.04 -32.16 5.92
N PHE A 105 -12.42 -33.34 6.02
CA PHE A 105 -11.14 -33.48 6.72
C PHE A 105 -10.03 -32.66 6.06
N PHE A 106 -9.99 -32.64 4.72
CA PHE A 106 -9.05 -31.81 3.96
C PHE A 106 -9.26 -30.31 4.23
N VAL A 107 -10.50 -29.82 4.18
CA VAL A 107 -10.83 -28.41 4.43
C VAL A 107 -10.49 -28.00 5.87
N ILE A 108 -10.72 -28.87 6.85
CA ILE A 108 -10.30 -28.62 8.24
C ILE A 108 -8.78 -28.50 8.33
N ALA A 109 -8.03 -29.39 7.69
CA ALA A 109 -6.56 -29.32 7.67
C ALA A 109 -6.07 -28.02 7.01
N VAL A 110 -6.66 -27.61 5.88
CA VAL A 110 -6.36 -26.34 5.21
C VAL A 110 -6.72 -25.15 6.10
N SER A 111 -7.86 -25.19 6.79
CA SER A 111 -8.30 -24.13 7.70
C SER A 111 -7.32 -23.93 8.87
N ILE A 112 -6.85 -25.03 9.47
CA ILE A 112 -5.81 -24.98 10.51
C ILE A 112 -4.52 -24.36 9.95
N GLY A 113 -4.08 -24.78 8.77
CA GLY A 113 -2.92 -24.20 8.10
C GLY A 113 -3.10 -22.70 7.80
N ALA A 114 -4.27 -22.30 7.32
CA ALA A 114 -4.64 -20.93 7.03
C ALA A 114 -4.67 -20.07 8.30
N PHE A 115 -5.13 -20.62 9.42
CA PHE A 115 -5.09 -19.94 10.72
C PHE A 115 -3.66 -19.66 11.15
N PHE A 116 -2.76 -20.65 11.10
CA PHE A 116 -1.35 -20.43 11.44
C PHE A 116 -0.67 -19.42 10.51
N PHE A 117 -0.97 -19.50 9.21
CA PHE A 117 -0.50 -18.54 8.21
C PHE A 117 -1.00 -17.12 8.51
N SER A 118 -2.30 -16.98 8.80
CA SER A 118 -2.92 -15.70 9.17
C SER A 118 -2.38 -15.15 10.48
N ASN A 119 -1.94 -16.00 11.40
CA ASN A 119 -1.43 -15.55 12.69
C ASN A 119 0.05 -15.14 12.64
N HIS A 120 0.87 -15.74 11.78
CA HIS A 120 2.32 -15.50 11.77
C HIS A 120 2.82 -14.78 10.52
N VAL A 121 2.32 -15.18 9.35
CA VAL A 121 2.83 -14.68 8.06
C VAL A 121 2.10 -13.41 7.64
N LEU A 122 0.77 -13.37 7.82
CA LEU A 122 -0.04 -12.23 7.43
C LEU A 122 0.36 -10.93 8.13
N PRO A 123 0.63 -10.88 9.45
CA PRO A 123 1.04 -9.64 10.12
C PRO A 123 2.36 -9.10 9.55
N TYR A 124 3.34 -9.97 9.35
CA TYR A 124 4.64 -9.62 8.77
C TYR A 124 4.51 -9.13 7.32
N ALA A 125 3.71 -9.83 6.51
CA ALA A 125 3.46 -9.45 5.12
C ALA A 125 2.74 -8.09 5.03
N ASN A 126 1.72 -7.85 5.86
CA ASN A 126 0.99 -6.58 5.92
C ASN A 126 1.91 -5.41 6.29
N LEU A 127 2.78 -5.61 7.27
CA LEU A 127 3.73 -4.61 7.71
C LEU A 127 4.73 -4.26 6.60
N LYS A 128 5.33 -5.27 5.96
CA LYS A 128 6.28 -5.07 4.86
C LYS A 128 5.64 -4.40 3.65
N TRP A 129 4.47 -4.88 3.23
CA TRP A 129 3.70 -4.29 2.14
C TRP A 129 3.39 -2.80 2.41
N ARG A 130 2.87 -2.47 3.60
CA ARG A 130 2.50 -1.09 3.96
C ARG A 130 3.72 -0.17 4.09
N SER A 131 4.83 -0.65 4.63
CA SER A 131 6.09 0.11 4.65
C SER A 131 6.59 0.38 3.22
N LEU A 132 6.60 -0.63 2.36
CA LEU A 132 7.09 -0.48 0.99
C LEU A 132 6.22 0.49 0.17
N ILE A 133 4.90 0.40 0.26
CA ILE A 133 4.03 1.33 -0.47
C ILE A 133 4.16 2.76 0.07
N PHE A 134 4.35 2.92 1.38
CA PHE A 134 4.65 4.22 1.98
C PHE A 134 5.96 4.78 1.44
N ASP A 135 7.05 4.01 1.43
CA ASP A 135 8.34 4.43 0.88
C ASP A 135 8.21 4.82 -0.60
N VAL A 136 7.44 4.05 -1.38
CA VAL A 136 7.14 4.33 -2.80
C VAL A 136 6.35 5.62 -2.97
N GLN A 137 5.39 5.93 -2.09
CA GLN A 137 4.67 7.19 -2.11
C GLN A 137 5.56 8.39 -1.79
N HIS A 138 6.50 8.23 -0.86
CA HIS A 138 7.31 9.32 -0.33
C HIS A 138 8.62 9.53 -1.13
N LYS A 139 9.05 8.57 -1.96
CA LYS A 139 10.30 8.68 -2.76
C LYS A 139 10.33 9.84 -3.76
N LYS A 140 9.18 10.38 -4.22
CA LYS A 140 9.15 11.53 -5.17
C LYS A 140 7.96 12.48 -4.93
N PRO A 141 8.03 13.40 -3.96
CA PRO A 141 7.06 14.49 -3.77
C PRO A 141 6.95 15.37 -5.02
N ALA A 142 8.05 15.53 -5.77
CA ALA A 142 8.06 16.26 -7.04
C ALA A 142 7.01 15.75 -8.05
N ILE A 143 6.64 14.46 -7.99
CA ILE A 143 5.61 13.85 -8.87
C ILE A 143 4.20 14.04 -8.30
N ALA A 144 4.04 14.16 -6.98
CA ALA A 144 2.74 14.26 -6.32
C ALA A 144 2.11 15.67 -6.38
N ILE A 145 2.90 16.71 -6.65
CA ILE A 145 2.38 18.07 -6.85
C ILE A 145 1.64 18.13 -8.19
N LYS A 146 0.30 18.08 -8.15
CA LYS A 146 -0.56 18.29 -9.33
C LYS A 146 -0.55 19.75 -9.73
N GLU A 147 -0.52 20.00 -11.04
CA GLU A 147 -0.63 21.35 -11.60
C GLU A 147 -1.92 22.04 -11.13
N GLY A 148 -1.82 23.29 -10.72
CA GLY A 148 -2.94 24.11 -10.27
C GLY A 148 -3.50 23.78 -8.88
N ALA A 149 -3.04 22.72 -8.21
CA ALA A 149 -3.51 22.32 -6.89
C ALA A 149 -2.51 22.69 -5.78
N PHE A 150 -3.04 22.95 -4.57
CA PHE A 150 -2.22 23.11 -3.38
C PHE A 150 -1.83 21.74 -2.83
N TYR A 151 -0.52 21.50 -2.70
CA TYR A 151 0.05 20.29 -2.11
C TYR A 151 0.48 20.56 -0.66
N ASN A 152 -0.07 19.80 0.27
CA ASN A 152 0.16 19.90 1.72
C ASN A 152 0.89 18.67 2.30
N GLY A 153 1.53 17.86 1.46
CA GLY A 153 2.21 16.63 1.89
C GLY A 153 3.57 16.86 2.59
N ILE A 154 4.07 18.09 2.66
CA ILE A 154 5.34 18.42 3.33
C ILE A 154 5.02 19.11 4.65
N ASN A 155 5.58 18.59 5.75
CA ASN A 155 5.29 19.11 7.08
C ASN A 155 5.62 20.62 7.18
N ARG A 156 4.61 21.43 7.53
CA ARG A 156 4.67 22.90 7.66
C ARG A 156 4.92 23.69 6.37
N TYR A 157 4.79 23.07 5.19
CA TYR A 157 4.86 23.77 3.90
C TYR A 157 3.67 23.42 3.00
N VAL A 158 3.09 24.44 2.36
CA VAL A 158 2.07 24.25 1.32
C VAL A 158 2.60 24.81 0.00
N ILE A 159 2.62 23.98 -1.03
CA ILE A 159 3.21 24.33 -2.34
C ILE A 159 2.13 24.28 -3.41
N ARG A 160 1.98 25.35 -4.19
CA ARG A 160 1.20 25.38 -5.43
C ARG A 160 2.13 25.61 -6.61
N VAL A 161 1.92 24.86 -7.67
CA VAL A 161 2.65 25.01 -8.94
C VAL A 161 1.62 25.19 -10.04
N GLU A 162 1.77 26.21 -10.86
CA GLU A 162 0.84 26.48 -11.97
C GLU A 162 1.05 25.52 -13.14
N LYS A 163 2.31 25.28 -13.51
CA LYS A 163 2.65 24.39 -14.63
C LYS A 163 3.95 23.65 -14.36
N LYS A 164 4.04 22.42 -14.83
CA LYS A 164 5.21 21.56 -14.67
C LYS A 164 5.68 21.06 -16.03
N ASP A 165 7.00 21.05 -16.25
CA ASP A 165 7.54 20.50 -17.49
C ASP A 165 7.45 18.96 -17.52
N PRO A 166 7.40 18.36 -18.73
CA PRO A 166 7.41 16.90 -18.92
C PRO A 166 8.61 16.19 -18.26
N ASP A 167 9.74 16.88 -18.09
CA ASP A 167 10.93 16.41 -17.38
C ASP A 167 10.71 16.18 -15.88
N GLY A 168 9.60 16.68 -15.33
CA GLY A 168 9.21 16.44 -13.95
C GLY A 168 9.98 17.23 -12.88
N LYS A 169 11.03 17.98 -13.29
CA LYS A 169 11.96 18.70 -12.41
C LYS A 169 11.79 20.21 -12.43
N THR A 170 11.37 20.78 -13.55
CA THR A 170 11.18 22.22 -13.74
C THR A 170 9.71 22.58 -13.49
N LEU A 171 9.50 23.58 -12.66
CA LEU A 171 8.20 24.04 -12.16
C LEU A 171 8.08 25.54 -12.48
N TYR A 172 6.90 25.96 -12.92
CA TYR A 172 6.59 27.36 -13.24
C TYR A 172 5.43 27.85 -12.37
N GLY A 173 5.48 29.13 -12.00
CA GLY A 173 4.47 29.77 -11.15
C GLY A 173 4.39 29.08 -9.79
N ILE A 174 5.51 29.10 -9.05
CA ILE A 174 5.64 28.41 -7.77
C ILE A 174 5.22 29.36 -6.65
N MET A 175 4.31 28.91 -5.80
CA MET A 175 3.88 29.60 -4.59
C MET A 175 4.06 28.67 -3.39
N ILE A 176 4.84 29.09 -2.40
CA ILE A 176 5.17 28.31 -1.21
C ILE A 176 4.73 29.10 0.01
N TYR A 177 3.84 28.50 0.81
CA TYR A 177 3.52 28.98 2.15
C TYR A 177 4.37 28.24 3.15
N ASP A 178 5.03 28.99 4.03
CA ASP A 178 5.84 28.48 5.11
C ASP A 178 5.11 28.71 6.44
N HIS A 179 4.68 27.62 7.07
CA HIS A 179 3.98 27.60 8.34
C HIS A 179 4.90 27.18 9.50
N THR A 180 6.22 27.20 9.32
CA THR A 180 7.18 26.71 10.32
C THR A 180 7.05 27.39 11.68
N GLN A 181 6.64 28.67 11.68
CA GLN A 181 6.49 29.48 12.89
C GLN A 181 5.17 29.26 13.65
N GLY A 182 4.22 28.46 13.12
CA GLY A 182 3.00 28.07 13.84
C GLY A 182 1.95 29.17 14.02
N PHE A 183 2.18 30.39 13.52
CA PHE A 183 1.29 31.54 13.65
C PHE A 183 0.43 31.82 12.39
N GLY A 184 0.19 30.82 11.53
CA GLY A 184 -0.60 30.97 10.30
C GLY A 184 0.27 31.14 9.04
N ASN A 185 -0.17 31.97 8.09
CA ASN A 185 0.46 32.17 6.77
C ASN A 185 1.43 33.36 6.77
N THR A 186 2.39 33.37 7.70
CA THR A 186 3.24 34.55 7.91
C THR A 186 4.33 34.72 6.85
N ARG A 187 4.65 33.66 6.12
CA ARG A 187 5.69 33.69 5.09
C ARG A 187 5.20 33.06 3.80
N VAL A 188 5.26 33.84 2.73
CA VAL A 188 4.87 33.42 1.38
C VAL A 188 6.00 33.70 0.41
N VAL A 189 6.41 32.68 -0.34
CA VAL A 189 7.42 32.80 -1.39
C VAL A 189 6.78 32.54 -2.73
N ILE A 190 6.92 33.49 -3.65
CA ILE A 190 6.42 33.40 -5.02
C ILE A 190 7.62 33.46 -5.97
N ALA A 191 7.70 32.54 -6.92
CA ALA A 191 8.76 32.51 -7.92
C ALA A 191 8.20 32.17 -9.31
N GLU A 192 8.81 32.76 -10.34
CA GLU A 192 8.42 32.54 -11.73
C GLU A 192 8.78 31.13 -12.20
N SER A 193 9.99 30.66 -11.85
CA SER A 193 10.43 29.30 -12.14
C SER A 193 11.22 28.71 -10.99
N GLY A 194 11.33 27.39 -10.97
CA GLY A 194 12.19 26.72 -10.02
C GLY A 194 12.42 25.27 -10.38
N LYS A 195 13.47 24.72 -9.79
CA LYS A 195 13.88 23.34 -9.95
C LYS A 195 13.82 22.63 -8.61
N MET A 196 13.19 21.47 -8.59
CA MET A 196 13.15 20.62 -7.40
C MET A 196 14.16 19.49 -7.56
N GLU A 197 15.13 19.42 -6.64
CA GLU A 197 16.16 18.40 -6.61
C GLU A 197 16.30 17.82 -5.20
N MET A 198 16.72 16.57 -5.12
CA MET A 198 17.09 15.95 -3.85
C MET A 198 18.56 16.29 -3.57
N SER A 199 18.89 16.65 -2.33
CA SER A 199 20.27 16.88 -1.91
C SER A 199 21.11 15.61 -2.09
N GLU A 200 22.43 15.76 -2.34
CA GLU A 200 23.36 14.63 -2.50
C GLU A 200 23.33 13.65 -1.31
N ASP A 201 23.08 14.16 -0.11
CA ASP A 201 22.94 13.35 1.11
C ASP A 201 21.55 12.70 1.28
N GLY A 202 20.60 12.97 0.37
CA GLY A 202 19.24 12.44 0.40
C GLY A 202 18.29 13.03 1.48
N LYS A 203 18.81 13.82 2.41
CA LYS A 203 18.08 14.30 3.60
C LYS A 203 17.26 15.58 3.40
N TYR A 204 17.38 16.24 2.25
CA TYR A 204 16.74 17.52 2.00
C TYR A 204 16.17 17.59 0.58
N PHE A 205 14.95 18.11 0.42
CA PHE A 205 14.50 18.62 -0.87
C PHE A 205 15.00 20.06 -1.04
N LEU A 206 15.77 20.27 -2.10
CA LEU A 206 16.27 21.56 -2.52
C LEU A 206 15.31 22.10 -3.58
N ILE A 207 14.62 23.19 -3.27
CA ILE A 207 13.85 23.94 -4.25
C ILE A 207 14.65 25.18 -4.60
N SER A 208 15.28 25.15 -5.78
CA SER A 208 16.00 26.27 -6.33
C SER A 208 15.03 27.14 -7.12
N LEU A 209 14.64 28.26 -6.52
CA LEU A 209 13.72 29.24 -7.10
C LEU A 209 14.50 30.31 -7.85
N ASN A 210 14.03 30.65 -9.04
CA ASN A 210 14.57 31.71 -9.87
C ASN A 210 13.53 32.82 -10.02
N GLN A 211 14.00 34.05 -9.83
CA GLN A 211 13.24 35.30 -10.00
C GLN A 211 11.90 35.31 -9.24
N GLY A 212 11.93 35.87 -8.03
CA GLY A 212 10.76 35.86 -7.17
C GLY A 212 10.80 36.89 -6.05
N PHE A 213 9.76 36.82 -5.23
CA PHE A 213 9.55 37.69 -4.08
C PHE A 213 9.16 36.85 -2.87
N SER A 214 9.72 37.14 -1.69
CA SER A 214 9.13 36.65 -0.44
C SER A 214 8.47 37.78 0.32
N TYR A 215 7.33 37.45 0.90
CA TYR A 215 6.59 38.25 1.85
C TYR A 215 6.76 37.60 3.21
N ASP A 216 7.26 38.37 4.17
CA ASP A 216 7.49 37.94 5.54
C ASP A 216 6.77 38.94 6.47
N GLU A 217 5.73 38.46 7.14
CA GLU A 217 5.00 39.22 8.15
C GLU A 217 5.64 38.98 9.52
N VAL A 218 6.26 40.01 10.08
CA VAL A 218 6.93 39.89 11.38
C VAL A 218 5.89 40.04 12.49
N ILE A 219 5.56 38.92 13.14
CA ILE A 219 4.69 38.93 14.32
C ILE A 219 5.54 39.27 15.55
N ASP A 220 5.36 40.50 16.06
CA ASP A 220 5.84 40.92 17.36
C ASP A 220 4.69 40.88 18.36
N GLN A 221 4.79 40.05 19.42
CA GLN A 221 3.77 39.94 20.47
C GLN A 221 3.55 41.26 21.25
N LYS A 222 4.43 42.25 21.10
CA LYS A 222 4.38 43.53 21.84
C LYS A 222 3.90 44.72 21.02
N SER A 223 3.76 44.59 19.70
CA SER A 223 3.35 45.68 18.80
C SER A 223 2.08 45.31 18.02
N PRO A 224 1.05 46.19 17.97
CA PRO A 224 -0.17 45.94 17.18
C PRO A 224 0.04 46.09 15.66
N ASN A 225 1.22 46.52 15.22
CA ASN A 225 1.59 46.64 13.81
C ASN A 225 2.40 45.43 13.37
N PHE A 226 1.95 44.78 12.30
CA PHE A 226 2.65 43.69 11.62
C PHE A 226 3.37 44.24 10.39
N PRO A 227 4.67 44.61 10.48
CA PRO A 227 5.38 45.11 9.31
C PRO A 227 5.54 43.98 8.29
N LEU A 228 5.11 44.26 7.05
CA LEU A 228 5.31 43.37 5.91
C LEU A 228 6.67 43.64 5.28
N ILE A 229 7.57 42.66 5.36
CA ILE A 229 8.86 42.71 4.68
C ILE A 229 8.71 42.04 3.32
N ARG A 230 9.01 42.78 2.25
CA ARG A 230 9.09 42.24 0.89
C ARG A 230 10.54 42.13 0.44
N THR A 231 10.99 40.91 0.19
CA THR A 231 12.34 40.64 -0.32
C THR A 231 12.27 40.22 -1.78
N VAL A 232 12.95 40.94 -2.66
CA VAL A 232 13.15 40.55 -4.07
C VAL A 232 14.39 39.67 -4.17
N PHE A 233 14.32 38.54 -4.87
CA PHE A 233 15.48 37.68 -5.09
C PHE A 233 15.58 37.23 -6.54
N SER A 234 16.81 37.20 -7.06
CA SER A 234 17.10 36.60 -8.38
C SER A 234 17.25 35.08 -8.28
N HIS A 235 17.84 34.58 -7.20
CA HIS A 235 18.00 33.15 -6.92
C HIS A 235 17.80 32.89 -5.42
N LYS A 236 17.01 31.88 -5.07
CA LYS A 236 16.77 31.48 -3.68
C LYS A 236 16.60 29.97 -3.60
N THR A 237 17.44 29.33 -2.80
CA THR A 237 17.31 27.89 -2.53
C THR A 237 16.60 27.70 -1.19
N LEU A 238 15.43 27.07 -1.22
CA LEU A 238 14.75 26.59 -0.02
C LEU A 238 15.19 25.16 0.26
N ARG A 239 15.55 24.89 1.52
CA ARG A 239 15.91 23.55 1.99
C ARG A 239 14.76 23.03 2.84
N LEU A 240 14.00 22.10 2.29
CA LEU A 240 12.92 21.44 3.01
C LEU A 240 13.51 20.20 3.69
N ASN A 241 13.44 20.16 5.02
CA ASN A 241 13.91 19.02 5.78
C ASN A 241 12.99 17.82 5.54
N LEU A 242 13.59 16.69 5.18
CA LEU A 242 12.90 15.43 4.96
C LEU A 242 12.84 14.57 6.21
N THR A 243 12.81 15.15 7.41
CA THR A 243 12.53 14.38 8.63
C THR A 243 11.16 13.67 8.47
N GLY A 244 11.18 12.40 8.05
CA GLY A 244 10.02 11.60 7.64
C GLY A 244 10.01 11.02 6.20
N PHE A 245 10.96 11.36 5.32
CA PHE A 245 11.07 10.85 3.94
C PHE A 245 12.42 10.18 3.63
N ASP A 246 13.31 10.04 4.62
CA ASP A 246 14.54 9.27 4.45
C ASP A 246 14.18 7.81 4.11
N LEU A 247 14.77 7.27 3.04
CA LEU A 247 14.71 5.85 2.64
C LEU A 247 15.50 4.94 3.59
N ASN A 248 15.69 5.35 4.84
CA ASN A 248 15.94 4.38 5.90
C ASN A 248 14.56 3.77 6.16
N ARG A 249 14.36 2.54 5.66
CA ARG A 249 13.16 1.69 5.87
C ARG A 249 12.24 2.30 6.90
N THR A 250 11.06 2.76 6.47
CA THR A 250 10.10 3.37 7.40
C THR A 250 10.05 2.52 8.66
N ASP A 251 10.26 3.17 9.81
CA ASP A 251 10.40 2.49 11.08
C ASP A 251 9.16 1.62 11.27
N GLU A 252 9.34 0.30 11.19
CA GLU A 252 8.23 -0.65 11.11
C GLU A 252 7.31 -0.51 12.33
N ASP A 253 7.87 -0.01 13.43
CA ASP A 253 7.21 0.37 14.67
C ASP A 253 6.06 1.39 14.48
N LEU A 254 6.11 2.26 13.48
CA LEU A 254 5.03 3.22 13.19
C LEU A 254 3.74 2.58 12.72
N PHE A 255 3.81 1.35 12.19
CA PHE A 255 2.64 0.65 11.68
C PHE A 255 2.21 -0.53 12.56
N LYS A 256 3.07 -1.00 13.47
CA LYS A 256 2.82 -2.17 14.33
C LYS A 256 1.55 -2.06 15.16
N SER A 257 1.10 -0.86 15.52
CA SER A 257 -0.12 -0.65 16.34
C SER A 257 -1.44 -0.84 15.58
N ASN A 258 -1.40 -1.10 14.27
CA ASN A 258 -2.62 -1.38 13.51
C ASN A 258 -3.03 -2.84 13.69
N TYR A 259 -4.31 -3.09 14.03
CA TYR A 259 -4.83 -4.43 14.31
C TYR A 259 -4.59 -5.45 13.17
N GLU A 260 -4.47 -4.98 11.92
CA GLU A 260 -4.15 -5.83 10.75
C GLU A 260 -2.69 -6.36 10.74
N MET A 261 -1.84 -5.84 11.63
CA MET A 261 -0.42 -6.18 11.79
C MET A 261 -0.10 -6.91 13.09
N LEU A 262 -1.12 -7.24 13.89
CA LEU A 262 -0.95 -7.93 15.15
C LEU A 262 -1.29 -9.42 14.98
N ASN A 263 -0.47 -10.27 15.59
CA ASN A 263 -0.85 -11.66 15.81
C ASN A 263 -1.80 -11.77 17.01
N LEU A 264 -2.45 -12.92 17.17
CA LEU A 264 -3.46 -13.15 18.21
C LEU A 264 -2.95 -12.85 19.64
N LYS A 265 -1.69 -13.18 19.93
CA LYS A 265 -1.07 -12.88 21.24
C LYS A 265 -0.83 -11.39 21.45
N GLN A 266 -0.46 -10.68 20.39
CA GLN A 266 -0.25 -9.23 20.44
C GLN A 266 -1.59 -8.49 20.56
N ILE A 267 -2.64 -8.96 19.89
CA ILE A 267 -4.01 -8.44 20.05
C ILE A 267 -4.47 -8.60 21.49
N GLU A 268 -4.27 -9.78 22.08
CA GLU A 268 -4.64 -10.06 23.48
C GLU A 268 -3.86 -9.16 24.46
N SER A 269 -2.57 -8.93 24.24
CA SER A 269 -1.77 -8.02 25.07
C SER A 269 -2.15 -6.55 24.92
N GLU A 270 -2.54 -6.10 23.73
CA GLU A 270 -2.99 -4.70 23.53
C GLU A 270 -4.39 -4.46 24.11
N LEU A 271 -5.27 -5.46 24.05
CA LEU A 271 -6.58 -5.42 24.71
C LEU A 271 -6.48 -5.26 26.23
N ASP A 272 -5.51 -5.91 26.87
CA ASP A 272 -5.28 -5.78 28.32
C ASP A 272 -4.67 -4.44 28.73
N THR A 273 -4.12 -3.67 27.79
CA THR A 273 -3.55 -2.33 28.04
C THR A 273 -4.54 -1.17 27.83
N LEU A 274 -5.76 -1.45 27.35
CA LEU A 274 -6.87 -0.50 27.16
C LEU A 274 -7.79 -0.45 28.38
#